data_AF-A0A0K9NVT6-F1
#
_entry.id   AF-A0A0K9NVT6-F1
#
_cell.length_a   1.000
_cell.length_b   1.000
_cell.length_c   1.000
_cell.angle_alpha   90.00
_cell.angle_beta   90.00
_cell.angle_gamma   90.00
#
_symmetry.space_group_name_H-M   'P 1'
#
loop_
_entity.id
_entity.type
_entity.pdbx_description
1 polymer ?
#
loop_
_entity_poly.entity_id
_entity_poly.type
_entity_poly.pdbx_seq_one_letter_code
_entity_poly.pdbx_strand_id
1 'polypeptide(L)'
;MAIKLEQPAILFILMLFPFLSSTTTINTTSLTAYEVMETYNFPIGLLPEGCLGYDLDRSTGKFAAYLDGECQFSLEGSYDLKYDSTISGYISEGKLSSLQGVSVKILFFWINIIEVTREGDNLKFSVGIASASFPIYNFFICPKCGCGVDCVNGGKKGTGMKLRSEI
;
A
#
# COMPACT_ATOMS: atom_id res chain seq x y z
N MET A 1 -40.30 -24.74 -51.80
CA MET A 1 -40.55 -25.91 -50.94
C MET A 1 -40.48 -25.44 -49.50
N ALA A 2 -41.61 -25.47 -48.80
CA ALA A 2 -41.69 -25.11 -47.39
C ALA A 2 -41.18 -26.27 -46.53
N ILE A 3 -40.44 -25.96 -45.47
CA ILE A 3 -40.24 -26.87 -44.34
C ILE A 3 -40.61 -26.10 -43.09
N LYS A 4 -41.69 -26.53 -42.45
CA LYS A 4 -42.25 -25.98 -41.21
C LYS A 4 -42.41 -27.17 -40.26
N LEU A 5 -41.57 -27.25 -39.23
CA LEU A 5 -41.63 -28.15 -38.07
C LEU A 5 -40.78 -27.45 -37.00
N GLU A 6 -41.31 -26.72 -36.01
CA GLU A 6 -41.94 -27.20 -34.77
C GLU A 6 -41.22 -28.40 -34.12
N GLN A 7 -40.29 -28.10 -33.21
CA GLN A 7 -39.91 -28.97 -32.08
C GLN A 7 -39.17 -28.17 -30.98
N PRO A 8 -39.66 -28.16 -29.72
CA PRO A 8 -39.03 -27.48 -28.60
C PRO A 8 -38.03 -28.40 -27.90
N ALA A 9 -37.00 -28.85 -28.61
CA ALA A 9 -36.00 -29.80 -28.06
C ALA A 9 -34.56 -29.26 -28.07
N ILE A 10 -34.35 -28.05 -28.58
CA ILE A 10 -33.01 -27.45 -28.64
C ILE A 10 -32.59 -26.83 -27.29
N LEU A 11 -33.53 -26.65 -26.35
CA LEU A 11 -33.25 -26.05 -25.05
C LEU A 11 -32.78 -27.02 -23.95
N PHE A 12 -32.54 -28.29 -24.27
CA PHE A 12 -32.17 -29.30 -23.25
C PHE A 12 -30.72 -29.82 -23.34
N ILE A 13 -29.92 -29.34 -24.30
CA ILE A 13 -28.54 -29.83 -24.52
C ILE A 13 -27.48 -28.97 -23.80
N LEU A 14 -27.88 -27.95 -23.02
CA LEU A 14 -26.95 -27.14 -22.21
C LEU A 14 -26.75 -27.63 -20.76
N MET A 15 -27.36 -28.75 -20.35
CA MET A 15 -27.22 -29.30 -18.98
C MET A 15 -26.26 -30.49 -18.86
N LEU A 16 -25.32 -30.66 -19.79
CA LEU A 16 -24.30 -31.74 -19.74
C LEU A 16 -22.86 -31.25 -19.86
N PHE A 17 -22.59 -29.96 -19.70
CA PHE A 17 -21.24 -29.53 -19.37
C PHE A 17 -21.05 -29.70 -17.86
N PRO A 18 -20.26 -30.67 -17.39
CA PRO A 18 -19.74 -30.57 -16.05
C PRO A 18 -18.94 -29.26 -16.05
N PHE A 19 -19.35 -28.29 -15.24
CA PHE A 19 -18.48 -27.16 -14.92
C PHE A 19 -17.22 -27.80 -14.38
N LEU A 20 -16.16 -27.79 -15.18
CA LEU A 20 -14.84 -28.14 -14.72
C LEU A 20 -14.48 -27.02 -13.75
N SER A 21 -14.89 -27.16 -12.50
CA SER A 21 -14.41 -26.32 -11.42
C SER A 21 -12.93 -26.59 -11.34
N SER A 22 -12.15 -25.78 -12.05
CA SER A 22 -10.73 -25.65 -11.81
C SER A 22 -10.61 -25.23 -10.35
N THR A 23 -10.38 -26.19 -9.46
CA THR A 23 -9.82 -25.90 -8.15
C THR A 23 -8.43 -25.38 -8.44
N THR A 24 -8.31 -24.07 -8.61
CA THR A 24 -7.03 -23.40 -8.48
C THR A 24 -6.60 -23.70 -7.05
N THR A 25 -5.73 -24.69 -6.89
CA THR A 25 -4.89 -24.81 -5.70
C THR A 25 -4.11 -23.52 -5.65
N ILE A 26 -4.64 -22.54 -4.90
CA ILE A 26 -3.87 -21.40 -4.46
C ILE A 26 -2.79 -22.04 -3.59
N ASN A 27 -1.60 -22.19 -4.14
CA ASN A 27 -0.42 -22.39 -3.31
C ASN A 27 -0.46 -21.22 -2.33
N THR A 28 -0.80 -21.48 -1.06
CA THR A 28 -0.80 -20.47 0.00
C THR A 28 0.65 -20.11 0.29
N THR A 29 1.30 -19.42 -0.66
CA THR A 29 2.45 -18.59 -0.38
C THR A 29 1.94 -17.53 0.58
N SER A 30 2.40 -17.59 1.83
CA SER A 30 2.15 -16.54 2.80
C SER A 30 2.61 -15.22 2.18
N LEU A 31 1.69 -14.28 2.01
CA LEU A 31 2.03 -12.96 1.51
C LEU A 31 3.02 -12.30 2.48
N THR A 32 3.80 -11.36 1.97
CA THR A 32 4.54 -10.40 2.78
C THR A 32 3.65 -9.20 3.13
N ALA A 33 4.07 -8.37 4.09
CA ALA A 33 3.35 -7.12 4.39
C ALA A 33 3.23 -6.21 3.16
N TYR A 34 4.27 -6.18 2.31
CA TYR A 34 4.31 -5.39 1.08
C TYR A 34 3.28 -5.89 0.06
N GLU A 35 3.22 -7.20 -0.18
CA GLU A 35 2.24 -7.78 -1.10
C GLU A 35 0.80 -7.58 -0.60
N VAL A 36 0.58 -7.61 0.72
CA VAL A 36 -0.73 -7.26 1.29
C VAL A 36 -1.11 -5.82 0.93
N MET A 37 -0.19 -4.86 1.05
CA MET A 37 -0.47 -3.47 0.65
C MET A 37 -0.93 -3.37 -0.81
N GLU A 38 -0.28 -4.10 -1.71
CA GLU A 38 -0.65 -4.14 -3.14
C GLU A 38 -2.05 -4.73 -3.36
N THR A 39 -2.43 -5.77 -2.60
CA THR A 39 -3.79 -6.33 -2.70
C THR A 39 -4.90 -5.36 -2.30
N TYR A 40 -4.57 -4.28 -1.58
CA TYR A 40 -5.46 -3.19 -1.22
C TYR A 40 -5.15 -1.89 -1.97
N ASN A 41 -4.52 -2.00 -3.16
CA ASN A 41 -4.28 -0.90 -4.08
C ASN A 41 -3.31 0.18 -3.56
N PHE A 42 -2.37 -0.21 -2.70
CA PHE A 42 -1.28 0.64 -2.25
C PHE A 42 0.05 0.21 -2.85
N PRO A 43 0.97 1.17 -3.10
CA PRO A 43 2.33 0.82 -3.47
C PRO A 43 3.12 0.33 -2.24
N ILE A 44 4.10 -0.52 -2.48
CA ILE A 44 4.90 -1.16 -1.41
C ILE A 44 5.67 -0.18 -0.52
N GLY A 45 6.09 0.96 -1.07
CA GLY A 45 6.93 1.96 -0.39
C GLY A 45 6.19 2.87 0.59
N LEU A 46 4.94 2.54 0.92
CA LEU A 46 4.30 3.05 2.14
C LEU A 46 4.88 2.43 3.42
N LEU A 47 5.57 1.29 3.30
CA LEU A 47 6.27 0.65 4.41
C LEU A 47 7.79 0.76 4.21
N PRO A 48 8.56 1.02 5.27
CA PRO A 48 10.02 0.92 5.21
C PRO A 48 10.48 -0.48 4.81
N GLU A 49 11.70 -0.59 4.26
CA GLU A 49 12.36 -1.88 4.09
C GLU A 49 12.57 -2.59 5.44
N GLY A 50 12.47 -3.93 5.44
CA GLY A 50 12.72 -4.75 6.62
C GLY A 50 11.50 -5.04 7.49
N CYS A 51 10.27 -4.95 6.95
CA CYS A 51 9.09 -5.46 7.64
C CYS A 51 9.26 -6.96 7.94
N LEU A 52 9.10 -7.31 9.22
CA LEU A 52 9.25 -8.67 9.72
C LEU A 52 8.00 -9.53 9.47
N GLY A 53 6.84 -8.89 9.33
CA GLY A 53 5.56 -9.56 9.13
C GLY A 53 4.38 -8.62 9.25
N TYR A 54 3.17 -9.19 9.23
CA TYR A 54 1.93 -8.46 9.37
C TYR A 54 0.85 -9.33 10.04
N ASP A 55 -0.16 -8.68 10.61
CA ASP A 55 -1.45 -9.28 10.93
C ASP A 55 -2.55 -8.63 10.07
N LEU A 56 -3.49 -9.45 9.59
CA LEU A 56 -4.66 -8.96 8.86
C LEU A 56 -5.89 -9.79 9.19
N ASP A 57 -6.89 -9.14 9.78
CA ASP A 57 -8.25 -9.65 9.80
C ASP A 57 -8.97 -9.20 8.53
N ARG A 58 -9.12 -10.11 7.56
CA ARG A 58 -9.77 -9.82 6.28
C ARG A 58 -11.26 -9.48 6.42
N SER A 59 -11.90 -9.86 7.51
CA SER A 59 -13.33 -9.59 7.73
C SER A 59 -13.58 -8.15 8.21
N THR A 60 -12.65 -7.61 9.00
CA THR A 60 -12.76 -6.26 9.58
C THR A 60 -11.83 -5.24 8.92
N GLY A 61 -10.81 -5.70 8.19
CA GLY A 61 -9.73 -4.87 7.68
C GLY A 61 -8.70 -4.48 8.74
N LYS A 62 -8.78 -5.00 9.98
CA LYS A 62 -7.80 -4.68 11.02
C LYS A 62 -6.42 -5.17 10.58
N PHE A 63 -5.47 -4.25 10.51
CA PHE A 63 -4.14 -4.47 9.94
C PHE A 63 -3.05 -4.00 10.91
N ALA A 64 -1.95 -4.76 10.96
CA ALA A 64 -0.71 -4.32 11.58
C ALA A 64 0.49 -4.82 10.78
N ALA A 65 1.55 -4.01 10.70
CA ALA A 65 2.86 -4.39 10.15
C ALA A 65 3.95 -4.16 11.20
N TYR A 66 4.94 -5.05 11.21
CA TYR A 66 5.96 -5.11 12.25
C TYR A 66 7.35 -4.79 11.70
N LEU A 67 8.07 -3.89 12.36
CA LEU A 67 9.47 -3.54 12.07
C LEU A 67 10.38 -4.04 13.21
N ASP A 68 11.67 -4.17 12.94
CA ASP A 68 12.70 -4.55 13.92
C ASP A 68 13.07 -3.42 14.91
N GLY A 69 12.29 -2.33 14.93
CA GLY A 69 12.50 -1.17 15.78
C GLY A 69 11.83 0.09 15.25
N GLU A 70 11.97 1.19 15.98
CA GLU A 70 11.61 2.51 15.44
C GLU A 70 12.46 2.83 14.21
N CYS A 71 11.84 3.46 13.22
CA CYS A 71 12.51 3.85 12.01
C CYS A 71 12.29 5.31 11.65
N GLN A 72 13.38 6.06 11.46
CA GLN A 72 13.33 7.48 11.11
C GLN A 72 14.20 7.79 9.90
N PHE A 73 13.71 8.64 9.01
CA PHE A 73 14.47 9.16 7.87
C PHE A 73 13.87 10.49 7.40
N SER A 74 14.64 11.24 6.61
CA SER A 74 14.19 12.45 5.95
C SER A 74 13.93 12.15 4.47
N LEU A 75 12.85 12.73 3.94
CA LEU A 75 12.54 12.72 2.51
C LEU A 75 12.99 14.03 1.85
N GLU A 76 13.06 14.00 0.51
CA GLU A 76 13.15 15.23 -0.28
C GLU A 76 12.02 16.21 0.10
N GLY A 77 12.32 17.51 0.14
CA GLY A 77 11.37 18.53 0.59
C GLY A 77 11.32 18.76 2.10
N SER A 78 12.27 18.21 2.87
CA SER A 78 12.43 18.44 4.33
C SER A 78 11.34 17.82 5.23
N TYR A 79 10.68 16.76 4.76
CA TYR A 79 9.78 15.99 5.61
C TYR A 79 10.58 14.95 6.41
N ASP A 80 10.62 15.10 7.73
CA ASP A 80 11.10 14.04 8.61
C ASP A 80 9.94 13.08 8.91
N LEU A 81 10.13 11.79 8.61
CA LEU A 81 9.20 10.72 8.92
C LEU A 81 9.74 9.84 10.04
N LYS A 82 8.83 9.40 10.91
CA LYS A 82 9.09 8.41 11.95
C LYS A 82 8.02 7.33 11.89
N TYR A 83 8.48 6.09 11.84
CA TYR A 83 7.69 4.89 11.99
C TYR A 83 8.02 4.27 13.34
N ASP A 84 7.00 3.85 14.08
CA ASP A 84 7.19 3.06 15.28
C ASP A 84 7.42 1.58 14.90
N SER A 85 7.84 0.75 15.85
CA SER A 85 8.05 -0.69 15.59
C SER A 85 6.79 -1.44 15.16
N THR A 86 5.62 -0.86 15.38
CA THR A 86 4.34 -1.41 14.94
C THR A 86 3.51 -0.30 14.29
N ILE A 87 3.15 -0.55 13.04
CA ILE A 87 2.26 0.29 12.25
C ILE A 87 0.90 -0.40 12.25
N SER A 88 -0.16 0.27 12.66
CA SER A 88 -1.47 -0.39 12.79
C SER A 88 -2.63 0.52 12.39
N GLY A 89 -3.76 -0.09 12.04
CA GLY A 89 -4.97 0.62 11.66
C GLY A 89 -5.99 -0.31 11.00
N TYR A 90 -6.79 0.26 10.11
CA TYR A 90 -7.74 -0.48 9.29
C TYR A 90 -7.45 -0.23 7.81
N ILE A 91 -7.25 -1.31 7.06
CA ILE A 91 -7.00 -1.29 5.62
C ILE A 91 -8.26 -1.72 4.86
N SER A 92 -8.56 -0.96 3.81
CA SER A 92 -9.53 -1.27 2.78
C SER A 92 -8.98 -0.84 1.42
N GLU A 93 -9.68 -1.16 0.34
CA GLU A 93 -9.27 -0.80 -1.02
C GLU A 93 -8.91 0.69 -1.14
N GLY A 94 -7.64 1.00 -1.34
CA GLY A 94 -7.11 2.35 -1.48
C GLY A 94 -7.22 3.23 -0.22
N LYS A 95 -7.47 2.67 0.97
CA LYS A 95 -7.57 3.46 2.21
C LYS A 95 -6.97 2.76 3.43
N LEU A 96 -6.12 3.47 4.15
CA LEU A 96 -5.66 3.17 5.51
C LEU A 96 -6.26 4.20 6.45
N SER A 97 -6.93 3.76 7.50
CA SER A 97 -7.62 4.65 8.46
C SER A 97 -7.32 4.27 9.90
N SER A 98 -7.50 5.23 10.81
CA SER A 98 -7.09 5.11 12.22
C SER A 98 -5.63 4.65 12.35
N LEU A 99 -4.78 5.15 11.46
CA LEU A 99 -3.39 4.79 11.35
C LEU A 99 -2.64 5.24 12.60
N GLN A 100 -1.82 4.34 13.13
CA GLN A 100 -0.94 4.55 14.27
C GLN A 100 0.46 4.06 13.92
N GLY A 101 1.46 4.65 14.58
CA GLY A 101 2.86 4.28 14.36
C GLY A 101 3.50 4.95 13.14
N VAL A 102 2.87 5.96 12.54
CA VAL A 102 3.47 6.78 11.48
C VAL A 102 3.30 8.26 11.83
N SER A 103 4.41 8.99 11.87
CA SER A 103 4.44 10.41 12.23
C SER A 103 5.27 11.21 11.23
N VAL A 104 4.83 12.44 11.00
CA VAL A 104 5.59 13.46 10.26
C VAL A 104 5.96 14.59 11.21
N LYS A 105 7.14 15.18 11.02
CA LYS A 105 7.55 16.34 11.80
C LYS A 105 7.05 17.63 11.18
N ILE A 106 6.38 18.46 11.98
CA ILE A 106 5.94 19.80 11.61
C ILE A 106 6.50 20.77 12.63
N LEU A 107 7.30 21.74 12.16
CA LEU A 107 8.08 22.64 13.02
C LEU A 107 8.96 21.87 14.01
N PHE A 108 8.53 21.77 15.27
CA PHE A 108 9.25 21.11 16.35
C PHE A 108 8.51 19.89 16.92
N PHE A 109 7.34 19.54 16.39
CA PHE A 109 6.47 18.49 16.92
C PHE A 109 6.30 17.34 15.93
N TRP A 110 6.23 16.13 16.46
CA TRP A 110 5.82 14.94 15.72
C TRP A 110 4.30 14.83 15.74
N ILE A 111 3.70 14.76 14.57
CA ILE A 111 2.26 14.69 14.39
C ILE A 111 1.93 13.38 13.70
N ASN A 112 0.96 12.65 14.25
CA ASN A 112 0.52 11.37 13.70
C ASN A 112 -0.18 11.56 12.35
N ILE A 113 0.22 10.74 11.38
CA ILE A 113 -0.56 10.51 10.17
C ILE A 113 -1.61 9.48 10.53
N ILE A 114 -2.88 9.86 10.42
CA ILE A 114 -4.02 9.03 10.87
C ILE A 114 -4.79 8.40 9.72
N GLU A 115 -4.60 8.89 8.49
CA GLU A 115 -5.25 8.36 7.30
C GLU A 115 -4.37 8.54 6.06
N VAL A 116 -4.36 7.52 5.20
CA VAL A 116 -3.80 7.57 3.85
C VAL A 116 -4.86 7.07 2.88
N THR A 117 -5.20 7.86 1.87
CA THR A 117 -6.20 7.51 0.85
C THR A 117 -5.60 7.65 -0.54
N ARG A 118 -5.85 6.68 -1.42
CA ARG A 118 -5.49 6.77 -2.82
C ARG A 118 -6.58 7.49 -3.62
N GLU A 119 -6.15 8.50 -4.37
CA GLU A 119 -6.99 9.32 -5.24
C GLU A 119 -6.38 9.31 -6.65
N GLY A 120 -6.75 8.30 -7.44
CA GLY A 120 -6.16 8.04 -8.76
C GLY A 120 -4.66 7.73 -8.65
N ASP A 121 -3.85 8.61 -9.25
CA ASP A 121 -2.39 8.52 -9.24
C ASP A 121 -1.72 9.28 -8.09
N ASN A 122 -2.51 9.70 -7.08
CA ASN A 122 -2.01 10.36 -5.88
C ASN A 122 -2.36 9.58 -4.61
N LEU A 123 -1.51 9.73 -3.60
CA LEU A 123 -1.78 9.35 -2.23
C LEU A 123 -1.96 10.62 -1.39
N LYS A 124 -3.11 10.74 -0.73
CA LYS A 124 -3.43 11.80 0.21
C LYS A 124 -3.19 11.33 1.63
N PHE A 125 -2.28 12.01 2.33
CA PHE A 125 -1.94 11.77 3.73
C PHE A 125 -2.63 12.81 4.59
N SER A 126 -3.25 12.39 5.69
CA SER A 126 -3.99 13.26 6.60
C SER A 126 -3.52 13.11 8.04
N VAL A 127 -3.42 14.26 8.72
CA VAL A 127 -3.20 14.37 10.17
C VAL A 127 -4.48 14.81 10.90
N GLY A 128 -5.64 14.70 10.24
CA GLY A 128 -6.95 15.10 10.76
C GLY A 128 -7.38 16.49 10.29
N ILE A 129 -6.72 17.54 10.78
CA ILE A 129 -7.07 18.93 10.45
C ILE A 129 -6.48 19.43 9.11
N ALA A 130 -5.51 18.69 8.57
CA ALA A 130 -4.79 19.04 7.35
C ALA A 130 -4.39 17.76 6.59
N SER A 131 -4.14 17.94 5.30
CA SER A 131 -3.71 16.88 4.41
C SER A 131 -2.76 17.38 3.33
N ALA A 132 -1.94 16.47 2.81
CA ALA A 132 -1.08 16.70 1.66
C ALA A 132 -1.19 15.52 0.69
N SER A 133 -1.12 15.81 -0.62
CA SER A 133 -1.20 14.80 -1.67
C SER A 133 0.13 14.71 -2.40
N PHE A 134 0.57 13.48 -2.65
CA PHE A 134 1.81 13.18 -3.34
C PHE A 134 1.54 12.16 -4.45
N PRO A 135 2.27 12.24 -5.56
CA PRO A 135 2.08 11.28 -6.64
C PRO A 135 2.56 9.89 -6.21
N ILE A 136 1.86 8.85 -6.69
CA ILE A 136 2.08 7.46 -6.28
C ILE A 136 3.49 6.96 -6.63
N TYR A 137 4.10 7.48 -7.69
CA TYR A 137 5.43 7.05 -8.12
C TYR A 137 6.53 7.29 -7.08
N ASN A 138 6.32 8.22 -6.13
CA ASN A 138 7.24 8.45 -5.01
C ASN A 138 7.32 7.27 -4.03
N PHE A 139 6.38 6.31 -4.12
CA PHE A 139 6.22 5.22 -3.16
C PHE A 139 6.43 3.84 -3.80
N PHE A 140 6.97 3.76 -5.02
CA PHE A 140 7.25 2.46 -5.65
C PHE A 140 8.48 1.74 -5.07
N ILE A 141 9.34 2.47 -4.36
CA ILE A 141 10.52 1.93 -3.70
C ILE A 141 10.34 2.09 -2.19
N CYS A 142 10.61 1.02 -1.44
CA CYS A 142 10.58 1.06 0.02
C CYS A 142 11.73 1.94 0.56
N PRO A 143 11.46 2.91 1.44
CA PRO A 143 12.53 3.69 2.05
C PRO A 143 13.30 2.83 3.04
N LYS A 144 14.62 3.02 3.10
CA LYS A 144 15.47 2.42 4.11
C LYS A 144 15.53 3.27 5.36
N CYS A 145 15.68 2.59 6.48
CA CYS A 145 15.83 3.29 7.74
C CYS A 145 17.10 4.16 7.78
N GLY A 146 16.99 5.36 8.36
CA GLY A 146 18.09 6.31 8.49
C GLY A 146 18.34 7.17 7.25
N CYS A 147 18.37 6.58 6.05
CA CYS A 147 18.75 7.29 4.81
C CYS A 147 17.62 7.47 3.79
N GLY A 148 16.42 6.91 4.02
CA GLY A 148 15.28 7.08 3.11
C GLY A 148 15.50 6.36 1.78
N VAL A 149 15.23 7.05 0.67
CA VAL A 149 15.38 6.50 -0.69
C VAL A 149 16.78 6.71 -1.31
N ASP A 150 17.61 7.58 -0.72
CA ASP A 150 18.90 8.04 -1.29
C ASP A 150 20.14 7.39 -0.66
N CYS A 151 20.08 6.09 -0.35
CA CYS A 151 21.14 5.39 0.38
C CYS A 151 22.41 5.06 -0.43
N VAL A 152 22.80 5.92 -1.38
CA VAL A 152 23.90 5.67 -2.34
C VAL A 152 25.29 5.93 -1.74
N ASN A 153 25.41 6.57 -0.57
CA ASN A 153 26.70 6.74 0.09
C ASN A 153 26.58 6.47 1.59
N GLY A 154 27.03 5.28 2.02
CA GLY A 154 27.22 4.96 3.42
C GLY A 154 28.10 6.01 4.09
N GLY A 155 27.48 6.84 4.93
CA GLY A 155 28.17 7.80 5.79
C GLY A 155 28.48 9.14 5.12
N LYS A 156 27.51 10.07 5.15
CA LYS A 156 27.73 11.48 5.50
C LYS A 156 26.38 12.18 5.69
N LYS A 157 26.14 12.66 6.92
CA LYS A 157 25.07 13.64 7.18
C LYS A 157 25.31 14.89 6.34
N GLY A 158 24.32 15.25 5.54
CA GLY A 158 24.12 16.59 4.99
C GLY A 158 25.06 17.01 3.86
N THR A 159 24.48 17.20 2.68
CA THR A 159 24.37 18.53 2.06
C THR A 159 23.38 18.40 0.90
N GLY A 160 22.28 19.13 0.97
CA GLY A 160 21.24 19.14 -0.06
C GLY A 160 21.83 19.50 -1.42
N MET A 161 21.66 18.59 -2.37
CA MET A 161 21.85 18.89 -3.78
C MET A 161 20.63 19.64 -4.30
N LYS A 162 20.93 20.72 -5.02
CA LYS A 162 20.00 21.72 -5.51
C LYS A 162 19.34 21.19 -6.79
N LEU A 163 18.04 20.91 -6.74
CA LEU A 163 17.26 20.76 -7.97
C LEU A 163 17.04 22.14 -8.59
N ARG A 164 17.55 22.30 -9.80
CA ARG A 164 17.37 23.49 -10.63
C ARG A 164 15.97 23.42 -11.23
N SER A 165 15.08 24.29 -10.78
CA SER A 165 13.88 24.63 -11.56
C SER A 165 14.35 25.34 -12.82
N GLU A 166 14.07 24.77 -13.99
CA GLU A 166 13.92 25.59 -15.18
C GLU A 166 12.56 26.29 -15.11
N ILE A 167 12.54 27.51 -15.63
CA ILE A 167 11.45 28.50 -15.59
C ILE A 167 10.42 28.16 -16.66
#